data_AF-A0A6A4ER35-F1
#
_entry.id   AF-A0A6A4ER35-F1
#
_cell.length_a   1.000
_cell.length_b   1.000
_cell.length_c   1.000
_cell.angle_alpha   90.00
_cell.angle_beta   90.00
_cell.angle_gamma   90.00
#
_symmetry.space_group_name_H-M   'P 1'
#
loop_
_entity.id
_entity.type
_entity.pdbx_description
1 polymer ?
#
loop_
_entity_poly.entity_id
_entity_poly.type
_entity_poly.pdbx_seq_one_letter_code
_entity_poly.pdbx_strand_id
1 'polypeptide(L)'
;MSSDAIIKLFDYVLDVYGIEVATQLCFYVCDHASVNVAIAKKTCIPMIGCASHRMNLAMQALMGAYEDLLEKVKRLMAKLNTIKNRHHLREADPLMPVFRNLTRWSSKFAMIDSYFAIYGRR
;
A
#
# COMPACT_ATOMS: atom_id res chain seq x y z
N MET A 1 13.13 -11.73 8.07
CA MET A 1 14.14 -12.06 7.04
C MET A 1 15.27 -11.06 7.16
N SER A 2 16.53 -11.50 7.28
CA SER A 2 17.67 -10.59 7.42
C SER A 2 18.09 -10.01 6.06
N SER A 3 18.78 -8.87 6.07
CA SER A 3 19.36 -8.31 4.85
C SER A 3 20.36 -9.27 4.19
N ASP A 4 21.11 -10.05 4.97
CA ASP A 4 22.08 -11.02 4.44
C ASP A 4 21.42 -12.16 3.66
N ALA A 5 20.27 -12.64 4.13
CA ALA A 5 19.52 -13.68 3.42
C ALA A 5 19.01 -13.16 2.06
N ILE A 6 18.58 -11.90 2.01
CA ILE A 6 18.10 -11.26 0.78
C ILE A 6 19.26 -10.99 -0.17
N ILE A 7 20.42 -10.52 0.34
CA ILE A 7 21.63 -10.33 -0.47
C ILE A 7 22.04 -11.65 -1.12
N LYS A 8 22.11 -12.75 -0.36
CA LYS A 8 22.42 -14.07 -0.92
C LYS A 8 21.45 -14.51 -2.02
N LEU A 9 20.17 -14.20 -1.87
CA LEU A 9 19.17 -14.47 -2.90
C LEU A 9 19.40 -13.58 -4.13
N PHE A 10 19.72 -12.31 -3.94
CA PHE A 10 20.06 -11.41 -5.04
C PHE A 10 21.31 -11.89 -5.78
N ASP A 11 22.39 -12.21 -5.09
CA ASP A 11 23.61 -12.73 -5.69
C ASP A 11 23.33 -13.96 -6.55
N TYR A 12 22.58 -14.93 -6.00
CA TYR A 12 22.15 -16.11 -6.75
C TYR A 12 21.34 -15.76 -8.01
N VAL A 13 20.36 -14.87 -7.90
CA VAL A 13 19.53 -14.47 -9.04
C VAL A 13 20.37 -13.74 -10.09
N LEU A 14 21.24 -12.82 -9.69
CA LEU A 14 22.10 -12.06 -10.59
C LEU A 14 23.08 -12.99 -11.30
N ASP A 15 23.66 -13.96 -10.60
CA ASP A 15 24.51 -15.00 -11.18
C ASP A 15 23.76 -15.86 -12.22
N VAL A 16 22.53 -16.28 -11.90
CA VAL A 16 21.68 -17.06 -12.82
C VAL A 16 21.42 -16.32 -14.14
N TYR A 17 21.27 -15.00 -14.09
CA TYR A 17 21.07 -14.17 -15.28
C TYR A 17 22.35 -13.58 -15.86
N GLY A 18 23.53 -13.89 -15.29
CA GLY A 18 24.81 -13.35 -15.74
C GLY A 18 24.92 -11.83 -15.61
N ILE A 19 24.29 -11.25 -14.59
CA ILE A 19 24.31 -9.80 -14.34
C ILE A 19 25.46 -9.48 -13.39
N GLU A 20 26.47 -8.79 -13.91
CA GLU A 20 27.60 -8.32 -13.11
C GLU A 20 27.23 -7.08 -12.30
N VAL A 21 27.21 -7.22 -10.97
CA VAL A 21 26.82 -6.16 -10.03
C VAL A 21 27.63 -4.88 -10.22
N ALA A 22 28.95 -5.01 -10.39
CA ALA A 22 29.87 -3.88 -10.44
C ALA A 22 29.67 -2.96 -11.65
N THR A 23 29.17 -3.51 -12.76
CA THR A 23 29.07 -2.80 -14.04
C THR A 23 27.63 -2.54 -14.46
N GLN A 24 26.68 -3.38 -14.03
CA GLN A 24 25.30 -3.34 -14.52
C GLN A 24 24.29 -2.85 -13.48
N LEU A 25 24.56 -2.97 -12.17
CA LEU A 25 23.59 -2.58 -11.15
C LEU A 25 23.82 -1.13 -10.69
N CYS A 26 22.95 -0.21 -11.12
CA CYS A 26 23.10 1.21 -10.81
C CYS A 26 22.53 1.61 -9.44
N PHE A 27 21.33 1.15 -9.10
CA PHE A 27 20.64 1.50 -7.85
C PHE A 27 19.47 0.56 -7.56
N TYR A 28 19.05 0.50 -6.30
CA TYR A 28 17.83 -0.17 -5.88
C TYR A 28 16.64 0.79 -5.89
N VAL A 29 15.46 0.31 -6.31
CA VAL A 29 14.18 1.02 -6.15
C VAL A 29 13.29 0.23 -5.20
N CYS A 30 13.18 0.70 -3.96
CA CYS A 30 12.44 -0.02 -2.92
C CYS A 30 11.90 0.94 -1.85
N ASP A 31 10.97 0.47 -1.03
CA ASP A 31 10.46 1.27 0.08
C ASP A 31 11.54 1.50 1.15
N HIS A 32 11.40 2.55 1.95
CA HIS A 32 12.38 2.93 2.99
C HIS A 32 12.35 2.01 4.23
N ALA A 33 12.04 0.73 4.04
CA ALA A 33 12.12 -0.27 5.10
C ALA A 33 13.57 -0.43 5.56
N SER A 34 13.77 -0.65 6.87
CA SER A 34 15.09 -0.79 7.48
C SER A 34 15.95 -1.88 6.83
N VAL A 35 15.32 -2.97 6.38
CA VAL A 35 16.00 -4.08 5.69
C VAL A 35 16.56 -3.63 4.34
N ASN A 36 15.80 -2.87 3.55
CA ASN A 36 16.24 -2.36 2.26
C ASN A 36 17.38 -1.36 2.39
N VAL A 37 17.28 -0.47 3.39
CA VAL A 37 18.37 0.46 3.73
C VAL A 37 19.62 -0.32 4.12
N ALA A 38 19.48 -1.41 4.89
CA ALA A 38 20.61 -2.25 5.26
C ALA A 38 21.22 -2.97 4.05
N ILE A 39 20.42 -3.43 3.09
CA ILE A 39 20.90 -4.05 1.85
C ILE A 39 21.74 -3.05 1.05
N ALA A 40 21.19 -1.86 0.78
CA ALA A 40 21.89 -0.79 0.05
C ALA A 40 23.23 -0.41 0.72
N LYS A 41 23.24 -0.30 2.06
CA LYS A 41 24.46 -0.03 2.82
C LYS A 41 25.49 -1.15 2.72
N LYS A 42 25.07 -2.41 2.82
CA LYS A 42 25.98 -3.57 2.79
C LYS A 42 26.57 -3.83 1.41
N THR A 43 25.80 -3.54 0.35
CA THR A 43 26.23 -3.73 -1.04
C THR A 43 26.92 -2.50 -1.63
N CYS A 44 26.91 -1.37 -0.90
CA CYS A 44 27.42 -0.08 -1.37
C CYS A 44 26.72 0.44 -2.64
N ILE A 45 25.47 0.03 -2.88
CA ILE A 45 24.69 0.43 -4.06
C ILE A 45 23.65 1.47 -3.65
N PRO A 46 23.53 2.61 -4.38
CA PRO A 46 22.55 3.63 -4.07
C PRO A 46 21.12 3.10 -4.01
N MET A 47 20.29 3.71 -3.15
CA MET A 47 18.87 3.40 -3.05
C MET A 47 18.03 4.63 -3.39
N ILE A 48 17.08 4.45 -4.30
CA ILE A 48 16.02 5.41 -4.58
C ILE A 48 14.77 4.92 -3.87
N GLY A 49 14.22 5.76 -2.99
CA GLY A 49 12.97 5.45 -2.32
C GLY A 49 11.83 5.20 -3.32
N CYS A 50 10.93 4.30 -2.98
CA CYS A 50 9.77 3.99 -3.80
C CYS A 50 8.85 5.22 -3.92
N ALA A 51 8.55 5.64 -5.16
CA ALA A 51 7.69 6.79 -5.43
C ALA A 51 6.27 6.62 -4.89
N SER A 52 5.70 5.42 -5.00
CA SER A 52 4.37 5.12 -4.47
C SER A 52 4.35 5.18 -2.94
N HIS A 53 5.41 4.76 -2.26
CA HIS A 53 5.54 4.91 -0.81
C HIS A 53 5.61 6.39 -0.39
N ARG A 54 6.40 7.21 -1.10
CA ARG A 54 6.46 8.67 -0.85
C ARG A 54 5.10 9.33 -1.05
N MET A 55 4.39 8.97 -2.13
CA MET A 55 3.05 9.47 -2.40
C MET A 55 2.08 9.08 -1.29
N ASN A 56 2.14 7.83 -0.81
CA ASN A 56 1.32 7.38 0.30
C ASN A 56 1.62 8.19 1.59
N LEU A 57 2.88 8.46 1.92
CA LEU A 57 3.22 9.31 3.08
C LEU A 57 2.65 10.73 2.93
N ALA A 58 2.77 11.34 1.75
CA ALA A 58 2.19 12.64 1.47
C ALA A 58 0.66 12.63 1.63
N MET A 59 -0.01 11.59 1.09
CA MET A 59 -1.45 11.42 1.25
C MET A 59 -1.86 11.18 2.70
N GLN A 60 -1.08 10.44 3.49
CA GLN A 60 -1.35 10.24 4.90
C GLN A 60 -1.25 11.55 5.68
N ALA A 61 -0.22 12.37 5.41
CA ALA A 61 -0.08 13.69 6.00
C ALA A 61 -1.25 14.61 5.63
N LEU A 62 -1.64 14.64 4.35
CA LEU A 62 -2.77 15.43 3.87
C LEU A 62 -4.10 14.99 4.50
N MET A 63 -4.34 13.68 4.56
CA MET A 63 -5.58 13.10 5.08
C MET A 63 -5.68 13.14 6.62
N GLY A 64 -4.57 13.40 7.32
CA GLY A 64 -4.55 13.44 8.79
C GLY A 64 -5.56 14.45 9.36
N ALA A 65 -5.74 15.60 8.70
CA ALA A 65 -6.72 16.60 9.09
C ALA A 65 -8.18 16.13 8.99
N TYR A 66 -8.45 15.07 8.22
CA TYR A 66 -9.79 14.53 7.96
C TYR A 66 -10.03 13.18 8.65
N GLU A 67 -9.12 12.75 9.53
CA GLU A 67 -9.14 11.40 10.11
C GLU A 67 -10.45 11.11 10.89
N ASP A 68 -11.01 12.11 11.59
CA ASP A 68 -12.31 12.00 12.27
C ASP A 68 -13.46 11.74 11.29
N LEU A 69 -13.45 12.41 10.13
CA LEU A 69 -14.45 12.20 9.08
C LEU A 69 -14.27 10.81 8.46
N LEU A 70 -13.03 10.40 8.20
CA LEU A 70 -12.72 9.07 7.68
C LEU A 70 -13.16 7.96 8.63
N GLU A 71 -13.04 8.16 9.95
CA GLU A 71 -13.53 7.19 10.93
C GLU A 71 -15.06 7.12 10.96
N LYS A 72 -15.77 8.25 10.75
CA LYS A 72 -17.24 8.23 10.58
C LYS A 72 -17.65 7.43 9.34
N VAL A 73 -16.98 7.65 8.20
CA VAL A 73 -17.23 6.88 6.97
C VAL A 73 -16.95 5.39 7.19
N LYS A 74 -15.83 5.05 7.84
CA LYS A 74 -15.49 3.66 8.18
C LYS A 74 -16.56 3.00 9.06
N ARG A 75 -17.06 3.71 10.09
CA ARG A 75 -18.13 3.20 10.95
C ARG A 75 -19.42 2.96 10.17
N LEU A 76 -19.74 3.83 9.21
CA LEU A 76 -20.89 3.64 8.33
C LEU A 76 -20.71 2.41 7.43
N MET A 77 -19.54 2.26 6.81
CA MET A 77 -19.21 1.07 6.02
C MET A 77 -19.27 -0.21 6.84
N ALA A 78 -18.84 -0.17 8.10
CA ALA A 78 -18.96 -1.31 9.02
C ALA A 78 -20.42 -1.71 9.26
N LYS A 79 -21.32 -0.74 9.46
CA LYS A 79 -22.75 -1.00 9.63
C LYS A 79 -23.38 -1.59 8.37
N LEU A 80 -23.02 -1.07 7.20
CA LEU A 80 -23.48 -1.60 5.91
C LEU A 80 -22.99 -3.03 5.65
N ASN A 81 -21.81 -3.38 6.17
CA ASN A 81 -21.21 -4.68 5.96
C ASN A 81 -21.82 -5.83 6.80
N THR A 82 -22.81 -5.54 7.64
CA THR A 82 -23.57 -6.59 8.33
C THR A 82 -24.36 -7.43 7.32
N ILE A 83 -24.60 -8.71 7.63
CA ILE A 83 -25.27 -9.64 6.69
C ILE A 83 -26.61 -9.08 6.19
N LYS A 84 -27.43 -8.56 7.11
CA LYS A 84 -28.75 -7.99 6.78
C LYS A 84 -28.63 -6.76 5.88
N ASN A 85 -27.81 -5.77 6.26
CA ASN A 85 -27.69 -4.55 5.49
C ASN A 85 -27.01 -4.78 4.14
N ARG A 86 -26.05 -5.71 4.06
CA ARG A 86 -25.42 -6.11 2.80
C ARG A 86 -26.41 -6.80 1.87
N HIS A 87 -27.33 -7.61 2.42
CA HIS A 87 -28.40 -8.20 1.62
C HIS A 87 -29.29 -7.12 1.01
N HIS A 88 -29.80 -6.20 1.82
CA HIS A 88 -30.61 -5.09 1.34
C HIS A 88 -29.87 -4.17 0.36
N LEU A 89 -28.57 -3.94 0.58
CA LEU A 89 -27.76 -3.16 -0.34
C LEU A 89 -27.73 -3.83 -1.72
N ARG A 90 -27.49 -5.16 -1.77
CA ARG A 90 -27.46 -5.93 -3.02
C ARG A 90 -28.81 -5.97 -3.75
N GLU A 91 -29.93 -5.91 -3.03
CA GLU A 91 -31.26 -5.82 -3.64
C GLU A 91 -31.44 -4.49 -4.37
N ALA A 92 -30.83 -3.40 -3.87
CA ALA A 92 -30.89 -2.08 -4.49
C ALA A 92 -29.83 -1.88 -5.59
N ASP A 93 -28.59 -2.30 -5.33
CA ASP A 93 -27.45 -2.24 -6.26
C ASP A 93 -26.37 -3.25 -5.82
N PRO A 94 -25.74 -4.05 -6.70
CA PRO A 94 -24.63 -4.95 -6.35
C PRO A 94 -23.36 -4.28 -5.76
N LEU A 95 -23.40 -3.00 -5.37
CA LEU A 95 -22.34 -2.33 -4.62
C LEU A 95 -22.04 -3.01 -3.28
N MET A 96 -20.77 -2.95 -2.89
CA MET A 96 -20.27 -3.56 -1.67
C MET A 96 -19.54 -2.52 -0.81
N PRO A 97 -19.77 -2.50 0.51
CA PRO A 97 -19.04 -1.62 1.40
C PRO A 97 -17.57 -2.04 1.49
N VAL A 98 -16.66 -1.08 1.32
CA VAL A 98 -15.21 -1.30 1.38
C VAL A 98 -14.65 -0.70 2.67
N PHE A 99 -13.65 -1.37 3.26
CA PHE A 99 -12.95 -0.89 4.45
C PHE A 99 -11.58 -0.35 4.11
N ARG A 100 -11.17 0.69 4.85
CA ARG A 100 -9.75 1.02 4.94
C ARG A 100 -9.00 -0.07 5.70
N ASN A 101 -7.89 -0.52 5.13
CA ASN A 101 -6.89 -1.38 5.74
C ASN A 101 -5.64 -0.54 5.99
N LEU A 102 -5.16 -0.53 7.24
CA LEU A 102 -3.98 0.24 7.64
C LEU A 102 -2.73 -0.09 6.82
N THR A 103 -2.57 -1.35 6.40
CA THR A 103 -1.39 -1.80 5.64
C THR A 103 -1.54 -1.62 4.14
N ARG A 104 -2.75 -1.36 3.62
CA ARG A 104 -3.04 -1.29 2.18
C ARG A 104 -3.35 0.15 1.78
N TRP A 105 -2.39 0.79 1.11
CA TRP A 105 -2.34 2.24 0.89
C TRP A 105 -3.56 2.83 0.19
N SER A 106 -4.09 2.17 -0.83
CA SER A 106 -5.26 2.64 -1.61
C SER A 106 -6.61 2.46 -0.90
N SER A 107 -6.63 1.80 0.25
CA SER A 107 -7.90 1.41 0.90
C SER A 107 -8.68 2.58 1.50
N LYS A 108 -8.00 3.65 1.94
CA LYS A 108 -8.68 4.89 2.37
C LYS A 108 -9.45 5.51 1.19
N PHE A 109 -8.81 5.59 0.04
CA PHE A 109 -9.43 6.08 -1.18
C PHE A 109 -10.60 5.19 -1.62
N ALA A 110 -10.40 3.87 -1.70
CA ALA A 110 -11.45 2.93 -2.10
C ALA A 110 -12.67 2.96 -1.16
N MET A 111 -12.48 3.18 0.14
CA MET A 111 -13.57 3.35 1.10
C MET A 111 -14.38 4.63 0.84
N ILE A 112 -13.71 5.75 0.53
CA ILE A 112 -14.36 7.02 0.22
C ILE A 112 -15.10 6.92 -1.12
N ASP A 113 -14.48 6.29 -2.11
CA ASP A 113 -15.08 6.06 -3.43
C ASP A 113 -16.34 5.18 -3.30
N SER A 114 -16.26 4.08 -2.55
CA SER A 114 -17.41 3.25 -2.19
C SER A 114 -18.49 4.04 -1.46
N TYR A 115 -18.13 4.99 -0.59
CA TYR A 115 -19.09 5.85 0.10
C TYR A 115 -19.86 6.74 -0.87
N PHE A 116 -19.18 7.40 -1.79
CA PHE A 116 -19.84 8.22 -2.80
C PHE A 116 -20.63 7.39 -3.81
N ALA A 117 -20.18 6.19 -4.15
CA ALA A 117 -20.96 5.29 -5.01
C ALA A 117 -22.31 4.89 -4.37
N ILE A 118 -22.32 4.66 -3.04
CA ILE A 118 -23.52 4.26 -2.30
C ILE A 118 -24.43 5.46 -1.96
N TYR A 119 -23.86 6.59 -1.54
CA TYR A 119 -24.61 7.72 -0.98
C TYR A 119 -24.60 8.99 -1.83
N GLY A 120 -23.73 9.08 -2.83
CA GLY A 120 -23.54 10.27 -3.68
C GLY A 120 -24.45 10.34 -4.89
N ARG A 121 -25.29 9.31 -5.13
CA ARG A 121 -26.32 9.33 -6.15
C ARG A 121 -27.55 10.09 -5.63
N ARG A 122 -27.57 11.41 -5.81
CA ARG A 122 -28.78 12.23 -5.76
C ARG A 122 -29.12 12.70 -7.16
#